data_AF-A0A354CLI2-F1
#
_entry.id   AF-A0A354CLI2-F1
#
_cell.length_a   1.000
_cell.length_b   1.000
_cell.length_c   1.000
_cell.angle_alpha   90.00
_cell.angle_beta   90.00
_cell.angle_gamma   90.00
#
_symmetry.space_group_name_H-M   'P 1'
#
loop_
_entity.id
_entity.type
_entity.pdbx_description
1 polymer ?
#
loop_
_entity_poly.entity_id
_entity_poly.type
_entity_poly.pdbx_seq_one_letter_code
_entity_poly.pdbx_strand_id
1 'polypeptide(L)' 'MNTTELFKGKTLMITGGTGSFGSTVLKHFLDSDLEEIRIFSRDEKKQDD' A
#
# COMPACT_ATOMS: atom_id res chain seq x y z
N MET A 1 3.27 -4.09 -23.08
CA MET A 1 3.92 -3.62 -21.84
C MET A 1 3.77 -4.71 -20.81
N ASN A 2 4.86 -5.27 -20.28
CA ASN A 2 4.75 -6.18 -19.14
C ASN A 2 4.19 -5.39 -17.96
N THR A 3 3.09 -5.85 -17.39
CA THR A 3 2.37 -5.18 -16.29
C THR A 3 3.19 -5.09 -15.00
N THR A 4 4.22 -5.94 -14.83
CA THR A 4 5.19 -5.87 -13.74
C THR A 4 5.97 -4.55 -13.71
N GLU A 5 6.46 -4.08 -14.86
CA GLU A 5 7.24 -2.83 -14.94
C GLU A 5 6.37 -1.56 -14.73
N LEU A 6 5.04 -1.68 -14.66
CA LEU A 6 4.16 -0.51 -14.48
C LEU A 6 4.37 0.18 -13.13
N PHE A 7 4.71 -0.59 -12.10
CA PHE A 7 4.79 -0.09 -10.72
C PHE A 7 6.22 0.18 -10.26
N LYS A 8 7.20 -0.19 -11.09
CA LYS A 8 8.62 -0.03 -10.79
C LYS A 8 8.99 1.42 -10.51
N GLY A 9 9.60 1.66 -9.36
CA GLY A 9 10.05 3.01 -8.95
C GLY A 9 8.90 3.98 -8.66
N LYS A 10 7.68 3.47 -8.40
CA LYS A 10 6.54 4.32 -8.05
C LYS A 10 6.23 4.22 -6.56
N THR A 11 5.63 5.29 -6.05
CA THR A 11 5.08 5.35 -4.69
C THR A 11 3.56 5.21 -4.74
N LEU A 12 3.01 4.30 -3.92
CA LEU A 12 1.57 4.12 -3.73
C LEU A 12 1.13 4.75 -2.39
N MET A 13 0.08 5.58 -2.39
CA MET A 13 -0.52 6.12 -1.15
C MET A 13 -1.90 5.50 -0.92
N ILE A 14 -2.08 4.81 0.20
CA ILE A 14 -3.34 4.19 0.62
C ILE A 14 -3.95 5.02 1.75
N THR A 15 -5.05 5.72 1.47
CA THR A 15 -5.83 6.41 2.50
C THR A 15 -6.83 5.46 3.15
N GLY A 16 -7.05 5.60 4.47
CA GLY A 16 -7.84 4.64 5.24
C GLY A 16 -7.20 3.25 5.30
N GLY A 17 -5.87 3.16 5.16
CA GLY A 17 -5.16 1.88 4.99
C GLY A 17 -5.22 0.92 6.19
N THR A 18 -5.59 1.41 7.38
CA THR A 18 -5.82 0.58 8.58
C THR A 18 -7.21 -0.09 8.62
N GLY A 19 -8.09 0.20 7.65
CA GLY A 19 -9.34 -0.52 7.48
C GLY A 19 -9.14 -1.86 6.78
N SER A 20 -10.10 -2.79 6.94
CA SER A 20 -10.05 -4.14 6.35
C SER A 20 -9.72 -4.14 4.84
N PHE A 21 -10.33 -3.22 4.09
CA PHE A 21 -10.05 -3.07 2.66
C PHE A 21 -8.63 -2.58 2.39
N GLY A 22 -8.19 -1.53 3.11
CA GLY A 22 -6.85 -0.97 2.99
C GLY A 22 -5.75 -1.99 3.26
N SER A 23 -5.90 -2.81 4.31
CA SER A 23 -4.97 -3.89 4.62
C SER A 23 -4.96 -5.00 3.56
N THR A 24 -6.11 -5.28 2.94
CA THR A 24 -6.21 -6.25 1.84
C THR A 24 -5.49 -5.74 0.60
N VAL A 25 -5.68 -4.46 0.25
CA VAL A 25 -4.99 -3.80 -0.85
C VAL A 25 -3.48 -3.77 -0.59
N LEU A 26 -3.04 -3.42 0.62
CA LEU A 26 -1.62 -3.47 0.98
C LEU A 26 -1.01 -4.85 0.66
N LYS A 27 -1.63 -5.93 1.16
CA LYS A 27 -1.15 -7.30 0.93
C LYS A 27 -1.04 -7.66 -0.55
N HIS A 28 -1.93 -7.14 -1.39
CA HIS A 28 -1.89 -7.39 -2.82
C HIS A 28 -0.68 -6.72 -3.50
N PHE A 29 -0.23 -5.58 -2.98
CA PHE A 29 0.87 -4.80 -3.54
C PHE A 29 2.23 -5.06 -2.86
N LEU A 30 2.29 -5.88 -1.81
CA LEU A 30 3.56 -6.22 -1.14
C LEU A 30 4.56 -6.94 -2.07
N ASP A 31 4.06 -7.75 -3.01
CA ASP A 31 4.91 -8.48 -3.96
C ASP A 31 5.08 -7.75 -5.30
N SER A 32 4.75 -6.45 -5.34
CA SER A 32 4.88 -5.63 -6.56
C SER A 32 6.18 -4.83 -6.56
N ASP A 33 6.58 -4.37 -7.75
CA ASP A 33 7.84 -3.63 -7.97
C ASP A 33 7.80 -2.17 -7.44
N LEU A 34 6.83 -1.84 -6.57
CA LEU A 34 6.72 -0.52 -5.96
C LEU A 34 7.96 -0.20 -5.11
N GLU A 35 8.40 1.05 -5.18
CA GLU A 35 9.51 1.52 -4.35
C GLU A 35 9.05 1.82 -2.92
N GLU A 36 7.84 2.35 -2.77
CA GLU A 36 7.31 2.76 -1.48
C GLU A 36 5.79 2.63 -1.43
N ILE A 37 5.26 2.15 -0.31
CA ILE A 37 3.83 2.17 0.00
C ILE A 37 3.62 3.00 1.26
N ARG A 38 2.85 4.09 1.16
CA ARG A 38 2.49 4.98 2.26
C ARG A 38 1.07 4.71 2.71
N ILE A 39 0.91 4.35 3.98
CA ILE A 39 -0.42 4.21 4.59
C ILE A 39 -0.76 5.49 5.35
N PHE A 40 -1.90 6.07 5.03
CA PHE A 40 -2.44 7.24 5.69
C PHE A 40 -3.79 6.90 6.32
N SER A 41 -3.90 6.99 7.65
CA SER A 41 -5.16 6.86 8.37
C SER A 41 -5.17 7.75 9.61
N ARG A 42 -6.35 7.90 10.23
CA ARG A 42 -6.53 8.64 11.49
C ARG A 42 -6.47 7.74 12.73
N ASP A 43 -6.41 6.43 12.53
CA ASP A 43 -6.44 5.44 13.60
C ASP A 43 -4.99 5.09 13.96
N GLU A 44 -4.36 5.94 14.77
CA GLU A 44 -2.94 5.85 15.16
C GLU A 44 -2.61 4.51 15.81
N LYS A 45 -3.50 4.05 16.70
CA LYS A 45 -3.33 2.76 17.38
C LYS A 45 -3.16 1.59 16.41
N LYS A 46 -3.95 1.56 15.33
CA LYS A 46 -3.84 0.49 14.30
C LYS A 46 -2.68 0.67 13.32
N GLN A 47 -2.00 1.82 13.34
CA GLN A 47 -0.75 1.99 12.62
C GLN A 47 0.45 1.52 13.44
N ASP A 48 0.35 1.64 14.77
CA ASP A 48 1.38 1.19 15.71
C ASP A 48 1.33 -0.31 16.01
N ASP A 49 0.12 -0.90 16.03
CA ASP A 49 -0.12 -2.35 16.19
C ASP A 49 0.28 -3.15 14.92
#